data_AF-A0A3C1Q1H8-F1
#
_entry.id   AF-A0A3C1Q1H8-F1
#
_cell.length_a   1.000
_cell.length_b   1.000
_cell.length_c   1.000
_cell.angle_alpha   90.00
_cell.angle_beta   90.00
_cell.angle_gamma   90.00
#
_symmetry.space_group_name_H-M   'P 1'
#
loop_
_entity.id
_entity.type
_entity.pdbx_description
1 polymer ?
#
loop_
_entity_poly.entity_id
_entity_poly.type
_entity_poly.pdbx_seq_one_letter_code
_entity_poly.pdbx_strand_id
1 'polypeptide(L)'
;MIWMYAQGLYENASTRGDEIETFEKRVLPWLKDLVSASIGQAAYLTHMLNSDCRLKGRFKQEIEKIHTQLLQSKEAVAYIQGTDALDDFSETQLARYGSHFKPLTEHKPKKFERMMARLEKTYEKAQDLEPVLKALAKPTHR
;
A
#
# COMPACT_ATOMS: atom_id res chain seq x y z
N MET A 1 -3.74 7.06 5.66
CA MET A 1 -4.58 7.41 6.84
C MET A 1 -6.04 7.71 6.53
N ILE A 2 -6.39 8.38 5.42
CA ILE A 2 -7.80 8.72 5.09
C ILE A 2 -8.68 7.46 4.94
N TRP A 3 -8.18 6.38 4.33
CA TRP A 3 -8.97 5.15 4.20
C TRP A 3 -9.22 4.48 5.56
N MET A 4 -8.28 4.51 6.52
CA MET A 4 -8.47 3.89 7.84
C MET A 4 -9.56 4.60 8.62
N TYR A 5 -9.59 5.94 8.53
CA TYR A 5 -10.68 6.73 9.11
C TYR A 5 -12.01 6.43 8.42
N ALA A 6 -12.02 6.32 7.08
CA ALA A 6 -13.20 5.91 6.33
C ALA A 6 -13.69 4.53 6.79
N GLN A 7 -12.81 3.55 6.91
CA GLN A 7 -13.15 2.21 7.39
C GLN A 7 -13.88 2.27 8.74
N GLY A 8 -13.31 2.97 9.74
CA GLY A 8 -13.93 3.12 11.05
C GLY A 8 -15.24 3.91 11.04
N LEU A 9 -15.42 4.85 10.10
CA LEU A 9 -16.69 5.54 9.89
C LEU A 9 -17.77 4.59 9.37
N TYR A 10 -17.46 3.85 8.30
CA TYR A 10 -18.41 2.97 7.62
C TYR A 10 -18.72 1.68 8.39
N GLU A 11 -17.81 1.22 9.25
CA GLU A 11 -18.09 0.15 10.22
C GLU A 11 -19.14 0.57 11.26
N ASN A 12 -19.20 1.86 11.61
CA ASN A 12 -20.13 2.42 12.60
C ASN A 12 -21.20 3.32 11.95
N ALA A 13 -21.61 3.01 10.72
CA ALA A 13 -22.48 3.88 9.93
C ALA A 13 -23.85 4.17 10.57
N SER A 14 -24.35 3.28 11.44
CA SER A 14 -25.62 3.48 12.15
C SER A 14 -25.57 4.61 13.18
N THR A 15 -24.40 4.94 13.73
CA THR A 15 -24.22 5.97 14.76
C THR A 15 -23.46 7.20 14.26
N ARG A 16 -22.87 7.15 13.07
CA ARG A 16 -21.99 8.20 12.50
C ARG A 16 -22.47 8.75 11.15
N GLY A 17 -23.77 8.70 10.87
CA GLY A 17 -24.35 9.12 9.59
C GLY A 17 -23.97 10.56 9.18
N ASP A 18 -24.13 11.53 10.07
CA ASP A 18 -23.81 12.94 9.79
C ASP A 18 -22.31 13.17 9.50
N GLU A 19 -21.46 12.38 10.17
CA GLU A 19 -20.02 12.44 9.97
C GLU A 19 -19.61 11.81 8.63
N ILE A 20 -20.27 10.73 8.23
CA ILE A 20 -20.13 10.13 6.89
C ILE A 20 -20.51 11.16 5.81
N GLU A 21 -21.65 11.82 5.95
CA GLU A 21 -22.08 12.81 4.94
C GLU A 21 -21.07 13.97 4.82
N THR A 22 -20.54 14.44 5.95
CA THR A 22 -19.51 15.49 5.96
C THR A 22 -18.19 15.01 5.34
N PHE A 23 -17.79 13.77 5.64
CA PHE A 23 -16.62 13.13 5.06
C PHE A 23 -16.76 13.01 3.54
N GLU A 24 -17.86 12.46 3.04
CA GLU A 24 -18.12 12.28 1.61
C GLU A 24 -18.06 13.61 0.84
N LYS A 25 -18.67 14.67 1.39
CA LYS A 25 -18.68 16.02 0.80
C LYS A 25 -17.28 16.63 0.67
N ARG A 26 -16.37 16.32 1.59
CA ARG A 26 -14.99 16.87 1.59
C ARG A 26 -14.02 16.01 0.78
N VAL A 27 -14.17 14.71 0.85
CA VAL A 27 -13.23 13.76 0.24
C VAL A 27 -13.40 13.72 -1.26
N LEU A 28 -14.62 13.81 -1.79
CA LEU A 28 -14.82 13.68 -3.22
C LEU A 28 -14.16 14.81 -4.03
N PRO A 29 -14.29 16.11 -3.66
CA PRO A 29 -13.55 17.19 -4.31
C PRO A 29 -12.03 17.04 -4.14
N TRP A 30 -11.57 16.78 -2.92
CA TRP A 30 -10.14 16.62 -2.64
C TRP A 30 -9.53 15.46 -3.41
N LEU A 31 -10.26 14.35 -3.60
CA LEU A 31 -9.80 13.22 -4.41
C LEU A 31 -9.63 13.61 -5.87
N LYS A 32 -10.50 14.46 -6.43
CA LYS A 32 -10.35 14.96 -7.81
C LYS A 32 -9.13 15.85 -7.97
N ASP A 33 -8.83 16.65 -6.95
CA ASP A 33 -7.58 17.43 -6.91
C ASP A 33 -6.37 16.50 -6.83
N LEU A 34 -6.45 15.45 -6.01
CA LEU A 34 -5.40 14.43 -5.91
C LEU A 34 -5.18 13.68 -7.23
N VAL A 35 -6.24 13.35 -7.97
CA VAL A 35 -6.10 12.75 -9.31
C VAL A 35 -5.26 13.63 -10.23
N SER A 36 -5.43 14.95 -10.14
CA SER A 36 -4.67 15.91 -10.95
C SER A 36 -3.22 16.08 -10.48
N ALA A 37 -2.96 15.93 -9.18
CA ALA A 37 -1.64 16.10 -8.58
C ALA A 37 -0.77 14.83 -8.61
N SER A 38 -1.37 13.67 -8.35
CA SER A 38 -0.70 12.37 -8.29
C SER A 38 -1.67 11.23 -8.60
N ILE A 39 -1.61 10.75 -9.85
CA ILE A 39 -2.44 9.66 -10.35
C ILE A 39 -2.20 8.38 -9.53
N GLY A 40 -0.95 8.05 -9.20
CA GLY A 40 -0.60 6.87 -8.42
C GLY A 40 -1.22 6.88 -7.01
N GLN A 41 -1.08 7.98 -6.28
CA GLN A 41 -1.65 8.11 -4.93
C GLN A 41 -3.17 8.08 -4.95
N ALA A 42 -3.81 8.72 -5.93
CA ALA A 42 -5.25 8.66 -6.10
C ALA A 42 -5.72 7.22 -6.41
N ALA A 43 -4.97 6.50 -7.24
CA ALA A 43 -5.30 5.13 -7.63
C ALA A 43 -5.20 4.18 -6.45
N TYR A 44 -4.15 4.29 -5.64
CA TYR A 44 -3.99 3.49 -4.44
C TYR A 44 -5.02 3.84 -3.36
N LEU A 45 -5.31 5.13 -3.14
CA LEU A 45 -6.36 5.50 -2.17
C LEU A 45 -7.73 4.97 -2.59
N THR A 46 -8.09 5.07 -3.86
CA THR A 46 -9.37 4.54 -4.36
C THR A 46 -9.41 3.01 -4.35
N HIS A 47 -8.26 2.35 -4.53
CA HIS A 47 -8.12 0.90 -4.31
C HIS A 47 -8.49 0.54 -2.86
N MET A 48 -7.81 1.15 -1.88
CA MET A 48 -8.03 0.89 -0.44
C MET A 48 -9.45 1.23 0.02
N LEU A 49 -10.02 2.32 -0.49
CA LEU A 49 -11.40 2.70 -0.18
C LEU A 49 -12.41 1.68 -0.73
N ASN A 50 -12.14 1.03 -1.86
CA ASN A 50 -13.03 0.02 -2.43
C ASN A 50 -12.82 -1.37 -1.81
N SER A 51 -11.60 -1.72 -1.40
CA SER A 51 -11.28 -3.03 -0.80
C SER A 51 -11.65 -3.11 0.67
N ASP A 52 -11.28 -2.08 1.46
CA ASP A 52 -11.26 -2.18 2.92
C ASP A 52 -12.45 -1.49 3.58
N CYS A 53 -13.10 -0.56 2.87
CA CYS A 53 -14.22 0.20 3.41
C CYS A 53 -15.55 -0.33 2.87
N ARG A 54 -16.55 -0.48 3.76
CA ARG A 54 -17.93 -0.83 3.38
C ARG A 54 -18.71 0.38 2.86
N LEU A 55 -18.18 1.03 1.81
CA LEU A 55 -18.80 2.21 1.19
C LEU A 55 -20.21 1.88 0.68
N LYS A 56 -21.10 2.87 0.66
CA LYS A 56 -22.50 2.71 0.23
C LYS A 56 -22.96 3.88 -0.63
N GLY A 57 -24.08 3.67 -1.32
CA GLY A 57 -24.79 4.72 -2.04
C GLY A 57 -23.97 5.38 -3.15
N ARG A 58 -24.23 6.67 -3.35
CA ARG A 58 -23.64 7.46 -4.43
C ARG A 58 -22.13 7.63 -4.28
N PHE A 59 -21.63 7.77 -3.06
CA PHE A 59 -20.19 7.94 -2.83
C PHE A 59 -19.41 6.74 -3.32
N LYS A 60 -19.85 5.51 -3.02
CA LYS A 60 -19.25 4.28 -3.55
C LYS A 60 -19.17 4.30 -5.08
N GLN A 61 -20.27 4.63 -5.75
CA GLN A 61 -20.32 4.65 -7.22
C GLN A 61 -19.34 5.65 -7.83
N GLU A 62 -19.18 6.82 -7.21
CA GLU A 62 -18.21 7.83 -7.66
C GLU A 62 -16.76 7.36 -7.42
N ILE A 63 -16.47 6.73 -6.28
CA ILE A 63 -15.14 6.17 -6.00
C ILE A 63 -14.80 5.03 -6.98
N GLU A 64 -15.72 4.11 -7.26
CA GLU A 64 -15.56 3.03 -8.24
C GLU A 64 -15.32 3.58 -9.66
N LYS A 65 -16.06 4.63 -10.03
CA LYS A 65 -15.90 5.30 -11.32
C LYS A 65 -14.53 5.94 -11.45
N ILE A 66 -14.09 6.71 -10.44
CA ILE A 66 -12.76 7.33 -10.42
C ILE A 66 -11.68 6.24 -10.48
N HIS A 67 -11.81 5.19 -9.67
CA HIS A 67 -10.86 4.08 -9.67
C HIS A 67 -10.73 3.42 -11.05
N THR A 68 -11.87 3.11 -11.69
CA THR A 68 -11.90 2.50 -13.03
C THR A 68 -11.21 3.37 -14.08
N GLN A 69 -11.38 4.70 -13.99
CA GLN A 69 -10.68 5.65 -14.87
C GLN A 69 -9.17 5.65 -14.62
N LEU A 70 -8.75 5.62 -13.35
CA LEU A 70 -7.34 5.61 -12.98
C LEU A 70 -6.63 4.33 -13.44
N LEU A 71 -7.30 3.18 -13.40
CA LEU A 71 -6.74 1.90 -13.85
C LEU A 71 -6.43 1.84 -15.35
N GLN A 72 -6.89 2.82 -16.14
CA GLN A 72 -6.47 2.95 -17.55
C GLN A 72 -5.01 3.40 -17.69
N SER A 73 -4.45 4.03 -16.65
CA SER A 73 -3.04 4.43 -16.61
C SER A 73 -2.16 3.29 -16.12
N LYS A 74 -1.15 2.93 -16.93
CA LYS A 74 -0.14 1.94 -16.56
C LYS A 74 0.67 2.37 -15.33
N GLU A 75 0.93 3.67 -15.19
CA GLU A 75 1.63 4.23 -14.02
C GLU A 75 0.82 4.00 -12.74
N ALA A 76 -0.49 4.26 -12.79
CA ALA A 76 -1.40 4.04 -11.66
C ALA A 76 -1.41 2.58 -11.20
N VAL A 77 -1.50 1.65 -12.16
CA VAL A 77 -1.49 0.21 -11.89
C VAL A 77 -0.15 -0.22 -11.28
N ALA A 78 0.97 0.26 -11.83
CA ALA A 78 2.29 -0.05 -11.29
C ALA A 78 2.47 0.49 -9.86
N TYR A 79 1.95 1.68 -9.57
CA TYR A 79 2.00 2.29 -8.25
C TYR A 79 1.23 1.46 -7.21
N ILE A 80 0.02 0.99 -7.54
CA ILE A 80 -0.75 0.09 -6.66
C ILE A 80 0.05 -1.17 -6.39
N GLN A 81 0.50 -1.86 -7.45
CA GLN A 81 1.26 -3.11 -7.30
C GLN A 81 2.55 -2.95 -6.49
N GLY A 82 3.23 -1.81 -6.64
CA GLY A 82 4.43 -1.51 -5.87
C GLY A 82 4.14 -1.24 -4.41
N THR A 83 3.04 -0.55 -4.12
CA THR A 83 2.64 -0.25 -2.74
C THR A 83 2.13 -1.50 -2.03
N ASP A 84 1.31 -2.33 -2.69
CA ASP A 84 0.86 -3.62 -2.14
C ASP A 84 2.05 -4.56 -1.85
N ALA A 85 3.04 -4.57 -2.75
CA ALA A 85 4.27 -5.33 -2.56
C ALA A 85 5.10 -4.82 -1.37
N LEU A 86 5.13 -3.50 -1.14
CA LEU A 86 5.77 -2.90 0.03
C LEU A 86 5.07 -3.30 1.34
N ASP A 87 3.74 -3.28 1.34
CA ASP A 87 2.93 -3.66 2.49
C ASP A 87 3.13 -5.13 2.83
N ASP A 88 3.03 -6.04 1.85
CA ASP A 88 3.28 -7.48 2.05
C ASP A 88 4.70 -7.77 2.52
N PHE A 89 5.71 -7.09 1.96
CA PHE A 89 7.09 -7.22 2.43
C PHE A 89 7.22 -6.81 3.90
N SER A 90 6.57 -5.71 4.28
CA SER A 90 6.62 -5.17 5.64
C SER A 90 5.96 -6.14 6.64
N GLU A 91 4.78 -6.67 6.31
CA GLU A 91 4.05 -7.61 7.16
C GLU A 91 4.72 -8.99 7.25
N THR A 92 5.26 -9.51 6.16
CA THR A 92 5.72 -10.90 6.10
C THR A 92 7.21 -11.06 6.33
N GLN A 93 8.04 -10.16 5.80
CA GLN A 93 9.50 -10.25 5.86
C GLN A 93 10.03 -9.38 6.99
N LEU A 94 9.71 -8.09 7.01
CA LEU A 94 10.26 -7.14 7.97
C LEU A 94 9.85 -7.48 9.40
N ALA A 95 8.58 -7.83 9.63
CA ALA A 95 8.10 -8.27 10.95
C ALA A 95 8.85 -9.49 11.51
N ARG A 96 9.39 -10.37 10.67
CA ARG A 96 10.18 -11.55 11.10
C ARG A 96 11.59 -11.21 11.54
N TYR A 97 12.13 -10.06 11.14
CA TYR A 97 13.47 -9.62 11.56
C TYR A 97 13.52 -9.23 13.06
N GLY A 98 12.39 -8.93 13.70
CA GLY A 98 12.33 -8.57 15.12
C GLY A 98 12.12 -9.72 16.11
N SER A 99 11.49 -10.82 15.70
CA SER A 99 10.99 -11.86 16.63
C SER A 99 11.66 -13.23 16.52
N HIS A 100 12.29 -13.56 15.39
CA HIS A 100 12.72 -14.94 15.11
C HIS A 100 14.16 -15.12 14.63
N PHE A 101 14.93 -14.06 14.44
CA PHE A 101 16.34 -14.20 14.13
C PHE A 101 17.15 -14.38 15.42
N LYS A 102 17.43 -15.65 15.77
CA LYS A 102 18.70 -15.94 16.46
C LYS A 102 19.81 -15.30 15.60
N PRO A 103 20.71 -14.49 16.17
CA PRO A 103 21.82 -13.95 15.42
C PRO A 103 22.53 -15.10 14.72
N LEU A 104 22.63 -15.00 13.40
CA LEU A 104 23.23 -16.06 12.60
C LEU A 104 24.70 -16.17 13.01
N THR A 105 25.05 -17.31 13.60
CA THR A 105 26.40 -17.63 14.09
C THR A 105 27.45 -17.69 12.99
N GLU A 106 27.03 -17.82 11.73
CA GLU A 106 27.90 -17.77 10.56
C GLU A 106 27.30 -16.82 9.52
N HIS A 107 28.01 -15.71 9.25
CA HIS A 107 27.78 -14.91 8.04
C HIS A 107 28.11 -15.79 6.83
N LYS A 108 27.10 -16.36 6.15
CA LYS A 108 27.25 -17.03 4.85
C LYS A 108 26.79 -16.08 3.74
N PRO A 109 27.70 -15.28 3.13
CA PRO A 109 27.31 -14.20 2.21
C PRO A 109 26.48 -14.73 1.03
N LYS A 110 26.88 -15.87 0.47
CA LYS A 110 26.17 -16.51 -0.66
C LYS A 110 24.73 -16.92 -0.36
N LYS A 111 24.39 -17.28 0.89
CA LYS A 111 23.02 -17.64 1.27
C LYS A 111 22.16 -16.38 1.39
N PHE A 112 22.72 -15.31 1.94
CA PHE A 112 22.06 -14.01 2.04
C PHE A 112 21.85 -13.36 0.67
N GLU A 113 22.86 -13.34 -0.19
CA GLU A 113 22.74 -12.83 -1.56
C GLU A 113 21.63 -13.54 -2.34
N ARG A 114 21.57 -14.89 -2.26
CA ARG A 114 20.50 -15.67 -2.90
C ARG A 114 19.12 -15.40 -2.31
N MET A 115 19.04 -15.14 -1.00
CA MET A 115 17.79 -14.80 -0.33
C MET A 115 17.31 -13.40 -0.74
N MET A 116 18.21 -12.42 -0.75
CA MET A 116 17.91 -11.05 -1.18
C MET A 116 17.53 -11.01 -2.67
N ALA A 117 18.24 -11.70 -3.56
CA ALA A 117 17.89 -11.79 -4.97
C ALA A 117 16.51 -12.45 -5.22
N ARG A 118 16.11 -13.40 -4.36
CA ARG A 118 14.74 -13.96 -4.41
C ARG A 118 13.72 -12.93 -3.99
N LEU A 119 13.97 -12.17 -2.93
CA LEU A 119 13.08 -11.10 -2.47
C LEU A 119 12.99 -9.97 -3.51
N GLU A 120 14.09 -9.56 -4.13
CA GLU A 120 14.09 -8.57 -5.21
C GLU A 120 13.21 -9.02 -6.37
N LYS A 121 13.29 -10.29 -6.74
CA LYS A 121 12.42 -10.87 -7.78
C LYS A 121 10.95 -10.94 -7.34
N THR A 122 10.68 -11.33 -6.10
CA THR A 122 9.31 -11.45 -5.57
C THR A 122 8.63 -10.08 -5.47
N TYR A 123 9.37 -9.05 -5.07
CA TYR A 123 8.85 -7.71 -4.84
C TYR A 123 9.31 -6.71 -5.91
N GLU A 124 9.54 -7.16 -7.15
CA GLU A 124 10.05 -6.33 -8.25
C GLU A 124 9.19 -5.09 -8.57
N LYS A 125 7.91 -5.13 -8.16
CA LYS A 125 6.97 -4.01 -8.33
C LYS A 125 7.23 -2.88 -7.33
N ALA A 126 7.82 -3.19 -6.18
CA ALA A 126 8.21 -2.25 -5.16
C ALA A 126 9.65 -1.75 -5.42
N GLN A 127 9.80 -0.80 -6.35
CA GLN A 127 11.12 -0.28 -6.74
C GLN A 127 11.93 0.26 -5.54
N ASP A 128 11.24 0.78 -4.52
CA ASP A 128 11.87 1.29 -3.29
C ASP A 128 12.53 0.21 -2.43
N LEU A 129 12.17 -1.08 -2.61
CA LEU A 129 12.81 -2.19 -1.88
C LEU A 129 14.14 -2.61 -2.46
N GLU A 130 14.39 -2.37 -3.76
CA GLU A 130 15.64 -2.76 -4.41
C GLU A 130 16.89 -2.20 -3.69
N PRO A 131 17.00 -0.89 -3.38
CA PRO A 131 18.16 -0.38 -2.65
C PRO A 131 18.27 -0.95 -1.21
N VAL A 132 17.14 -1.22 -0.56
CA VAL A 132 17.10 -1.78 0.80
C VAL A 132 17.60 -3.23 0.80
N LEU A 133 17.11 -4.06 -0.11
CA LEU A 133 17.53 -5.46 -0.24
C LEU A 133 19.00 -5.59 -0.64
N LYS A 134 19.49 -4.72 -1.53
CA LYS A 134 20.91 -4.62 -1.88
C LYS A 134 21.78 -4.23 -0.68
N ALA A 135 21.31 -3.34 0.19
CA ALA A 135 22.03 -2.98 1.41
C ALA A 135 22.05 -4.14 2.42
N LEU A 136 20.92 -4.83 2.60
CA LEU A 136 20.82 -6.00 3.49
C LEU A 136 21.64 -7.20 3.01
N ALA A 137 21.92 -7.31 1.70
CA ALA A 137 22.79 -8.34 1.15
C ALA A 137 24.27 -8.17 1.53
N LYS A 138 24.69 -6.95 1.94
CA LYS A 138 26.10 -6.66 2.25
C LYS A 138 26.46 -7.14 3.67
N PRO A 139 27.72 -7.57 3.89
CA PRO A 139 28.21 -7.88 5.23
C PRO A 139 28.10 -6.66 6.15
N THR A 140 27.59 -6.86 7.37
CA THR A 140 27.40 -5.80 8.38
C THR A 140 28.71 -5.46 9.11
N HIS A 141 29.68 -6.37 9.10
CA HIS A 141 31.05 -6.16 9.57
C HIS A 141 32.05 -6.67 8.52
N ARG A 142 33.17 -5.96 8.37
CA ARG A 142 34.33 -6.37 7.56
C ARG A 142 35.30 -7.18 8.41
#